data_AF-K9KC69-F1
#
_entry.id   AF-K9KC69-F1
#
_cell.length_a   1.000
_cell.length_b   1.000
_cell.length_c   1.000
_cell.angle_alpha   90.00
_cell.angle_beta   90.00
_cell.angle_gamma   90.00
#
_symmetry.space_group_name_H-M   'P 1'
#
loop_
_entity.id
_entity.type
_entity.pdbx_description
1 polymer ?
#
loop_
_entity_poly.entity_id
_entity_poly.type
_entity_poly.pdbx_seq_one_letter_code
_entity_poly.pdbx_strand_id
1 'polypeptide(L)'
;LLDVRPQVEVDICRLPHALHIPLKHLQRRDAESLKLLGEAIRKGKQGTQEGAALPIYVICKLGNDSQKAVKILQSLTAVQELESLTVQDVVGGLMAWAARIDETFPQY
;
A
#
# COMPACT_ATOMS: atom_id res chain seq x y z
N LEU A 1 -4.52 -3.59 1.53
CA LEU A 1 -3.07 -3.78 1.37
C LEU A 1 -2.63 -3.08 0.09
N LEU A 2 -1.55 -2.29 0.14
CA LEU A 2 -1.01 -1.53 -0.97
C LEU A 2 0.39 -2.05 -1.32
N ASP A 3 0.57 -2.62 -2.51
CA ASP A 3 1.88 -2.99 -3.04
C ASP A 3 2.47 -1.80 -3.81
N VAL A 4 3.64 -1.33 -3.39
CA VAL A 4 4.30 -0.15 -3.97
C VAL A 4 5.51 -0.48 -4.83
N ARG A 5 5.72 -1.76 -5.13
CA ARG A 5 6.84 -2.20 -5.97
C ARG A 5 6.72 -1.71 -7.43
N PRO A 6 7.84 -1.61 -8.16
CA PRO A 6 7.83 -1.43 -9.60
C PRO A 6 7.03 -2.54 -10.31
N GLN A 7 6.46 -2.22 -11.48
CA GLN A 7 5.68 -3.17 -12.30
C GLN A 7 6.46 -4.47 -12.57
N VAL A 8 7.74 -4.36 -12.93
CA VAL A 8 8.60 -5.51 -13.21
C VAL A 8 8.67 -6.51 -12.05
N GLU A 9 8.60 -6.04 -10.81
CA GLU A 9 8.61 -6.92 -9.63
C GLU A 9 7.23 -7.54 -9.37
N VAL A 10 6.16 -6.80 -9.62
CA VAL A 10 4.77 -7.27 -9.48
C VAL A 10 4.38 -8.28 -10.56
N ASP A 11 5.05 -8.23 -11.72
CA ASP A 11 4.90 -9.20 -12.80
C ASP A 11 5.57 -10.54 -12.50
N ILE A 12 6.60 -10.57 -11.63
CA ILE A 12 7.23 -11.82 -11.15
C ILE A 12 6.28 -12.55 -10.20
N CYS A 13 5.82 -11.85 -9.16
CA CYS A 13 4.91 -12.39 -8.15
C CYS A 13 4.16 -11.26 -7.44
N ARG A 14 2.96 -11.53 -6.94
CA ARG A 14 2.13 -10.56 -6.21
C ARG A 14 1.17 -11.25 -5.27
N LEU A 15 0.77 -10.54 -4.21
CA LEU A 15 -0.35 -10.94 -3.38
C LEU A 15 -1.65 -10.56 -4.12
N PRO A 16 -2.54 -11.51 -4.49
CA PRO A 16 -3.65 -11.23 -5.41
C PRO A 16 -4.64 -10.16 -4.93
N HIS A 17 -4.76 -9.98 -3.62
CA HIS A 17 -5.68 -9.03 -3.00
C HIS A 17 -5.05 -7.64 -2.77
N ALA A 18 -3.76 -7.47 -3.07
CA ALA A 18 -3.09 -6.19 -2.91
C ALA A 18 -3.46 -5.22 -4.04
N LEU A 19 -3.78 -3.98 -3.69
CA LEU A 19 -3.87 -2.90 -4.67
C LEU A 19 -2.45 -2.51 -5.09
N HIS A 20 -2.15 -2.51 -6.38
CA HIS A 20 -0.83 -2.14 -6.88
C HIS A 20 -0.79 -0.66 -7.27
N ILE A 21 0.04 0.12 -6.60
CA ILE A 21 0.36 1.51 -6.96
C ILE A 21 1.86 1.72 -6.77
N PRO A 22 2.69 1.74 -7.84
CA PRO A 22 4.12 1.93 -7.71
C PRO A 22 4.50 3.19 -6.91
N LEU A 23 5.54 3.10 -6.08
CA LEU A 23 6.04 4.25 -5.31
C LEU A 23 6.29 5.49 -6.19
N LYS A 24 6.83 5.28 -7.40
CA LYS A 24 7.07 6.37 -8.38
C LYS A 24 5.80 7.16 -8.74
N HIS A 25 4.63 6.52 -8.72
CA HIS A 25 3.36 7.20 -9.01
C HIS A 25 2.91 8.04 -7.82
N LEU A 26 3.08 7.52 -6.59
CA LEU A 26 2.82 8.28 -5.37
C LEU A 26 3.73 9.51 -5.28
N GLN A 27 5.03 9.35 -5.57
CA GLN A 27 6.01 10.45 -5.56
C GLN A 27 5.66 11.56 -6.55
N ARG A 28 5.13 11.19 -7.73
CA ARG A 28 4.74 12.12 -8.79
C ARG A 28 3.33 12.66 -8.63
N ARG A 29 2.59 12.23 -7.61
CA ARG A 29 1.17 12.53 -7.42
C ARG A 29 0.36 12.23 -8.68
N ASP A 30 0.61 11.07 -9.27
CA ASP A 30 -0.08 10.59 -10.46
C ASP A 30 -1.60 10.56 -10.24
N ALA A 31 -2.35 11.31 -11.06
CA ALA A 31 -3.77 11.57 -10.84
C ALA A 31 -4.62 10.29 -10.87
N GLU A 32 -4.37 9.40 -11.83
CA GLU A 32 -5.11 8.14 -11.97
C GLU A 32 -4.84 7.20 -10.78
N SER A 33 -3.57 7.10 -10.35
CA SER A 33 -3.21 6.31 -9.17
C SER A 33 -3.86 6.84 -7.88
N LEU A 34 -3.90 8.16 -7.70
CA LEU A 34 -4.54 8.77 -6.54
C LEU A 34 -6.07 8.61 -6.57
N LYS A 35 -6.68 8.70 -7.75
CA LYS A 35 -8.11 8.41 -7.93
C LYS A 35 -8.42 6.96 -7.58
N LEU A 36 -7.66 6.01 -8.09
CA LEU A 36 -7.80 4.58 -7.78
C LEU A 36 -7.65 4.30 -6.27
N LEU A 37 -6.68 4.93 -5.63
CA LEU A 37 -6.50 4.85 -4.18
C LEU A 37 -7.72 5.39 -3.42
N GLY A 38 -8.24 6.55 -3.83
CA GLY A 38 -9.42 7.16 -3.22
C GLY A 38 -10.68 6.30 -3.36
N GLU A 39 -10.89 5.68 -4.52
CA GLU A 39 -11.97 4.73 -4.75
C GLU A 39 -11.86 3.48 -3.85
N ALA A 40 -10.65 2.92 -3.73
CA ALA A 40 -10.40 1.77 -2.86
C ALA A 40 -10.64 2.09 -1.38
N ILE A 41 -10.24 3.29 -0.93
CA ILE A 41 -10.47 3.77 0.44
C ILE A 41 -11.96 3.95 0.70
N ARG A 42 -12.69 4.57 -0.23
CA ARG A 42 -14.14 4.75 -0.13
C ARG A 42 -14.86 3.41 -0.01
N LYS A 43 -14.48 2.43 -0.84
CA LYS A 43 -15.01 1.06 -0.76
C LYS A 43 -14.69 0.40 0.59
N GLY A 44 -13.47 0.58 1.10
CA GLY A 44 -13.08 0.06 2.42
C GLY A 44 -13.86 0.66 3.58
N LYS A 45 -14.26 1.93 3.49
CA LYS A 45 -15.04 2.62 4.53
C LYS A 45 -16.53 2.23 4.56
N GLN A 46 -17.10 1.63 3.50
CA GLN A 46 -18.52 1.29 3.42
C GLN A 46 -19.01 0.25 4.46
N GLY A 47 -18.11 -0.41 5.19
CA GLY A 47 -18.44 -1.36 6.25
C GLY A 47 -17.84 -1.03 7.62
N THR A 48 -17.20 0.13 7.78
CA THR A 48 -16.60 0.54 9.06
C THR A 48 -17.53 1.44 9.85
N GLN A 49 -17.43 1.37 11.19
CA GLN A 49 -18.15 2.30 12.06
C GLN A 49 -17.79 3.75 11.73
N GLU A 50 -18.78 4.63 11.81
CA GLU A 50 -18.61 6.05 11.57
C GLU A 50 -17.55 6.63 12.51
N GLY A 51 -16.55 7.33 11.94
CA GLY A 51 -15.40 7.87 12.68
C GLY A 51 -14.23 6.91 12.88
N ALA A 52 -14.32 5.63 12.52
CA ALA A 52 -13.19 4.71 12.62
C ALA A 52 -12.10 5.03 11.58
N ALA A 53 -10.84 4.90 11.99
CA ALA A 53 -9.72 5.01 11.06
C ALA A 53 -9.58 3.73 10.21
N LEU A 54 -9.53 3.89 8.88
CA LEU A 54 -9.29 2.78 7.97
C LEU A 54 -7.78 2.46 7.95
N PRO A 55 -7.37 1.22 8.30
CA PRO A 55 -5.97 0.83 8.23
C PRO A 55 -5.54 0.58 6.78
N ILE A 56 -4.45 1.23 6.37
CA ILE A 56 -3.77 0.99 5.10
C ILE A 56 -2.39 0.42 5.41
N TYR A 57 -2.23 -0.86 5.10
CA TYR A 57 -0.93 -1.52 5.12
C TYR A 57 -0.24 -1.38 3.78
N VAL A 58 1.04 -1.00 3.80
CA VAL A 58 1.90 -0.82 2.63
C VAL A 58 2.99 -1.89 2.62
N ILE A 59 3.23 -2.51 1.47
CA ILE A 59 4.24 -3.55 1.32
C ILE A 59 5.11 -3.27 0.10
N CYS A 60 6.40 -3.61 0.22
CA CYS A 60 7.32 -3.70 -0.90
C CYS A 60 8.16 -4.97 -0.76
N LYS A 61 9.27 -5.09 -1.50
CA LYS A 61 10.12 -6.28 -1.46
C LYS A 61 10.75 -6.55 -0.09
N LEU A 62 11.43 -5.54 0.49
CA LEU A 62 12.25 -5.66 1.70
C LEU A 62 11.82 -4.73 2.85
N GLY A 63 10.74 -3.96 2.68
CA GLY A 63 10.32 -2.96 3.68
C GLY A 63 11.03 -1.59 3.55
N ASN A 64 11.79 -1.36 2.48
CA ASN A 64 12.52 -0.09 2.27
C ASN A 64 11.63 0.97 1.62
N ASP A 65 11.09 0.66 0.43
CA ASP A 65 10.27 1.60 -0.34
C ASP A 65 8.87 1.81 0.26
N SER A 66 8.37 0.84 1.02
CA SER A 66 7.10 0.95 1.75
C SER A 66 7.15 2.09 2.77
N GLN A 67 8.26 2.28 3.49
CA GLN A 67 8.42 3.40 4.42
C GLN A 67 8.34 4.77 3.72
N LYS A 68 8.90 4.88 2.50
CA LYS A 68 8.80 6.11 1.70
C LYS A 68 7.35 6.36 1.28
N ALA A 69 6.64 5.32 0.84
CA ALA A 69 5.23 5.40 0.50
C ALA A 69 4.37 5.80 1.70
N VAL A 70 4.60 5.23 2.90
CA VAL A 70 3.91 5.62 4.14
C VAL A 70 4.03 7.12 4.38
N LYS A 71 5.24 7.68 4.31
CA LYS A 71 5.47 9.14 4.51
C LYS A 71 4.71 9.99 3.49
N ILE A 72 4.69 9.58 2.23
CA ILE A 72 3.95 10.29 1.17
C ILE A 72 2.45 10.24 1.46
N LEU A 73 1.91 9.06 1.79
CA LEU A 73 0.50 8.88 2.08
C LEU A 73 0.07 9.69 3.31
N GLN A 74 0.84 9.65 4.40
CA GLN A 74 0.59 10.48 5.59
C GLN A 74 0.62 11.98 5.27
N SER A 75 1.52 12.40 4.38
CA SER A 75 1.56 13.80 3.93
C SER A 75 0.32 14.19 3.11
N LEU A 76 -0.26 13.25 2.36
CA LEU A 76 -1.49 13.48 1.58
C LEU A 76 -2.72 13.54 2.48
N THR A 77 -2.79 12.70 3.50
CA THR A 77 -3.91 12.68 4.46
C THR A 77 -4.01 13.95 5.29
N ALA A 78 -2.90 14.66 5.49
CA ALA A 78 -2.87 15.91 6.22
C ALA A 78 -3.48 17.10 5.45
N VAL A 79 -3.70 16.97 4.13
CA VAL A 79 -4.08 18.12 3.25
C VAL A 79 -5.53 18.09 2.79
N GLN A 80 -6.19 16.93 2.67
CA GLN A 80 -7.60 16.85 2.21
C GLN A 80 -8.24 15.46 2.42
N GLU A 81 -9.54 15.47 2.79
CA GLU A 81 -10.60 14.43 2.72
C GLU A 81 -10.31 13.00 3.25
N LEU A 82 -9.10 12.71 3.72
CA LEU A 82 -8.69 11.41 4.24
C LEU A 82 -8.56 11.42 5.76
N GLU A 83 -9.39 12.22 6.42
CA GLU A 83 -9.56 12.14 7.86
C GLU A 83 -9.96 10.70 8.21
N SER A 84 -9.24 10.11 9.16
CA SER A 84 -9.34 8.71 9.59
C SER A 84 -8.63 7.66 8.69
N LEU A 85 -7.36 7.88 8.33
CA LEU A 85 -6.49 6.78 7.88
C LEU A 85 -5.38 6.47 8.89
N THR A 86 -5.09 5.19 9.07
CA THR A 86 -3.87 4.72 9.74
C THR A 86 -2.99 4.03 8.72
N VAL A 87 -1.86 4.64 8.39
CA VAL A 87 -0.96 4.13 7.34
C VAL A 87 0.31 3.55 7.98
N GLN A 88 0.58 2.28 7.70
CA GLN A 88 1.72 1.53 8.25
C GLN A 88 2.33 0.66 7.17
N ASP A 89 3.62 0.31 7.29
CA ASP A 89 4.23 -0.67 6.41
C ASP A 89 4.51 -2.02 7.07
N VAL A 90 4.67 -3.04 6.23
CA VAL A 90 5.03 -4.39 6.64
C VAL A 90 6.54 -4.51 6.74
N VAL A 91 7.06 -4.66 7.96
CA VAL A 91 8.49 -4.83 8.25
C VAL A 91 9.05 -6.04 7.49
N GLY A 92 10.14 -5.82 6.75
CA GLY A 92 10.81 -6.85 5.94
C GLY A 92 10.11 -7.20 4.63
N GLY A 93 8.96 -6.61 4.34
CA GLY A 93 8.26 -6.73 3.07
C GLY A 93 7.88 -8.16 2.66
N LEU A 94 7.81 -8.40 1.36
CA LEU A 94 7.49 -9.70 0.80
C LEU A 94 8.53 -10.78 1.08
N MET A 95 9.80 -10.42 1.31
CA MET A 95 10.80 -11.42 1.71
C MET A 95 10.55 -11.94 3.12
N ALA A 96 10.14 -11.07 4.06
CA ALA A 96 9.71 -11.52 5.38
C ALA A 96 8.40 -12.31 5.34
N TRP A 97 7.47 -11.94 4.44
CA TRP A 97 6.26 -12.74 4.18
C TRP A 97 6.61 -14.15 3.69
N ALA A 98 7.48 -14.24 2.68
CA ALA A 98 7.92 -15.52 2.12
C ALA A 98 8.62 -16.39 3.18
N ALA A 99 9.45 -15.80 4.03
CA ALA A 99 10.20 -16.53 5.04
C ALA A 99 9.37 -16.97 6.27
N ARG A 100 8.22 -16.35 6.54
CA ARG A 100 7.51 -16.53 7.82
C ARG A 100 6.04 -16.92 7.69
N ILE A 101 5.43 -16.66 6.54
CA ILE A 101 3.98 -16.79 6.33
C ILE A 101 3.67 -17.74 5.18
N ASP A 102 4.37 -17.60 4.06
CA ASP A 102 4.13 -18.41 2.86
C ASP A 102 5.42 -18.72 2.12
N GLU A 103 6.04 -19.85 2.45
CA GLU A 103 7.29 -20.32 1.85
C GLU A 103 7.15 -20.65 0.35
N THR A 104 5.92 -20.72 -0.19
CA THR A 104 5.69 -20.88 -1.63
C THR A 104 5.81 -19.57 -2.39
N PHE A 105 5.80 -18.42 -1.69
CA PHE A 105 5.97 -17.13 -2.32
C PHE A 105 7.40 -16.97 -2.87
N PRO A 106 7.58 -16.65 -4.17
CA PRO A 106 8.90 -16.61 -4.79
C PRO A 106 9.84 -15.57 -4.16
N GLN A 107 11.09 -15.99 -3.93
CA GLN A 107 12.20 -15.10 -3.59
C GLN A 107 12.91 -14.66 -4.86
N TYR A 108 13.17 -13.35 -4.99
CA TYR A 108 13.83 -12.74 -6.15
C TYR A 108 14.65 -11.53 -5.69
#